data_AF-A0A401QFD9-F1
#
_entry.id   AF-A0A401QFD9-F1
#
_cell.length_a   1.000
_cell.length_b   1.000
_cell.length_c   1.000
_cell.angle_alpha   90.00
_cell.angle_beta   90.00
_cell.angle_gamma   90.00
#
_symmetry.space_group_name_H-M   'P 1'
#
loop_
_entity.id
_entity.type
_entity.pdbx_description
1 polymer ?
#
loop_
_entity_poly.entity_id
_entity_poly.type
_entity_poly.pdbx_seq_one_letter_code
_entity_poly.pdbx_strand_id
1 'polypeptide(L)'
;SLTDVGTVMARVLYHEAGGTDDLENITANPQMVSRMLYTFLVEQNNSWSRSILSTDAQHIMGKMDMMFYVSASLHKVNKPTVFVQHILANVTGTATNLTEEECRNADKRPEQDRDLYEFLWIQGWELENATEPKAYCLRSSVWLSKAVSPAFELKDWASTEYSTWTESRWKGFSARIFLVASRKLEPVVKASIRSDLVVRRVMIATELPTNGC
;
A
#
# COMPACT_ATOMS: atom_id res chain seq x y z
N SER A 1 -9.50 19.16 -20.79
CA SER A 1 -9.13 18.88 -19.39
C SER A 1 -9.52 17.45 -19.01
N LEU A 2 -8.92 16.82 -17.99
CA LEU A 2 -9.38 15.50 -17.50
C LEU A 2 -10.84 15.53 -17.04
N THR A 3 -11.30 16.67 -16.52
CA THR A 3 -12.69 16.89 -16.13
C THR A 3 -13.66 16.81 -17.31
N ASP A 4 -13.27 17.34 -18.47
CA ASP A 4 -14.10 17.29 -19.69
C ASP A 4 -14.22 15.85 -20.19
N VAL A 5 -13.10 15.12 -20.18
CA VAL A 5 -13.08 13.69 -20.53
C VAL A 5 -13.97 12.88 -19.59
N GLY A 6 -13.89 13.12 -18.28
CA GLY A 6 -14.76 12.49 -17.30
C GLY A 6 -16.25 12.83 -17.50
N THR A 7 -16.55 14.07 -17.88
CA THR A 7 -17.92 14.52 -18.17
C THR A 7 -18.49 13.83 -19.39
N VAL A 8 -17.72 13.77 -20.49
CA VAL A 8 -18.14 13.07 -21.71
C VAL A 8 -18.36 11.59 -21.44
N MET A 9 -17.45 10.94 -20.72
CA MET A 9 -17.59 9.53 -20.35
C MET A 9 -18.85 9.28 -19.52
N ALA A 10 -19.15 10.13 -18.53
CA ALA A 10 -20.34 10.00 -17.70
C ALA A 10 -21.64 10.14 -18.51
N ARG A 11 -21.69 11.09 -19.44
CA ARG A 11 -22.84 11.28 -20.35
C ARG A 11 -23.05 10.09 -21.28
N VAL A 12 -21.97 9.52 -21.82
CA VAL A 12 -22.02 8.30 -22.65
C VAL A 12 -22.56 7.12 -21.83
N LEU A 13 -22.04 6.90 -20.62
CA LEU A 13 -22.51 5.81 -19.76
C LEU A 13 -23.99 5.96 -19.39
N TYR A 14 -24.45 7.19 -19.14
CA TYR A 14 -25.86 7.46 -18.84
C TYR A 14 -26.76 7.16 -20.04
N HIS A 15 -26.34 7.56 -21.24
CA HIS A 15 -27.04 7.26 -22.48
C HIS A 15 -27.13 5.75 -22.74
N GLU A 16 -26.02 5.03 -22.61
CA GLU A 16 -25.98 3.57 -22.81
C GLU A 16 -26.78 2.79 -21.74
N ALA A 17 -26.95 3.36 -20.54
CA ALA A 17 -27.84 2.82 -19.52
C ALA A 17 -29.34 3.04 -19.84
N GLY A 18 -29.66 3.70 -20.96
CA GLY A 18 -31.03 4.01 -21.38
C GLY A 18 -31.57 5.34 -20.84
N GLY A 19 -30.72 6.18 -20.24
CA GLY A 19 -31.10 7.51 -19.78
C GLY A 19 -31.11 8.52 -20.92
N THR A 20 -32.26 9.16 -21.17
CA THR A 20 -32.41 10.13 -22.26
C THR A 20 -32.51 11.58 -21.79
N ASP A 21 -32.76 11.81 -20.50
CA ASP A 21 -33.08 13.12 -19.95
C ASP A 21 -31.89 13.70 -19.16
N ASP A 22 -31.78 15.03 -19.07
CA ASP A 22 -30.82 15.74 -18.20
C ASP A 22 -29.31 15.44 -18.42
N LEU A 23 -28.91 15.05 -19.63
CA LEU A 23 -27.50 14.88 -20.02
C LEU A 23 -26.63 16.13 -19.71
N GLU A 24 -27.21 17.32 -19.82
CA GLU A 24 -26.48 18.56 -19.53
C GLU A 24 -26.17 18.76 -18.04
N ASN A 25 -26.96 18.18 -17.14
CA ASN A 25 -26.71 18.25 -15.69
C ASN A 25 -25.58 17.29 -15.26
N ILE A 26 -25.27 16.28 -16.06
CA ILE A 26 -24.22 15.31 -15.77
C ILE A 26 -22.87 15.95 -16.11
N THR A 27 -22.15 16.37 -15.07
CA THR A 27 -20.84 16.99 -15.18
C THR A 27 -19.89 16.47 -14.10
N ALA A 28 -18.62 16.30 -14.45
CA ALA A 28 -17.60 15.92 -13.48
C ALA A 28 -17.13 17.15 -12.70
N ASN A 29 -16.97 17.02 -11.37
CA ASN A 29 -16.51 18.12 -10.54
C ASN A 29 -14.99 18.33 -10.69
N PRO A 30 -14.53 19.51 -11.18
CA PRO A 30 -13.10 19.77 -11.38
C PRO A 30 -12.28 19.77 -10.09
N GLN A 31 -12.85 20.22 -8.97
CA GLN A 31 -12.18 20.22 -7.67
C GLN A 31 -11.91 18.80 -7.20
N MET A 32 -12.86 17.88 -7.43
CA MET A 32 -12.69 16.48 -7.06
C MET A 32 -11.58 15.81 -7.88
N VAL A 33 -11.56 16.04 -9.20
CA VAL A 33 -10.49 15.54 -10.08
C VAL A 33 -9.13 16.07 -9.64
N SER A 34 -9.04 17.37 -9.33
CA SER A 34 -7.78 17.97 -8.85
C SER A 34 -7.33 17.40 -7.51
N ARG A 35 -8.25 17.17 -6.55
CA ARG A 35 -7.94 16.55 -5.25
C ARG A 35 -7.47 15.11 -5.42
N MET A 36 -8.10 14.34 -6.31
CA MET A 36 -7.65 12.98 -6.65
C MET A 36 -6.23 13.00 -7.20
N LEU A 37 -5.97 13.81 -8.22
CA LEU A 37 -4.64 13.92 -8.83
C LEU A 37 -3.58 14.34 -7.80
N TYR A 38 -3.88 15.31 -6.93
CA TYR A 38 -2.98 15.75 -5.88
C TYR A 38 -2.65 14.60 -4.91
N THR A 39 -3.66 13.86 -4.44
CA THR A 39 -3.47 12.72 -3.54
C THR A 39 -2.62 11.61 -4.15
N PHE A 40 -2.83 11.32 -5.44
CA PHE A 40 -2.13 10.22 -6.12
C PHE A 40 -0.72 10.59 -6.58
N LEU A 41 -0.48 11.84 -6.97
CA LEU A 41 0.77 12.25 -7.65
C LEU A 41 1.69 13.14 -6.80
N VAL A 42 1.16 13.84 -5.81
CA VAL A 42 1.90 14.85 -5.05
C VAL A 42 2.01 14.47 -3.58
N GLU A 43 0.88 14.36 -2.89
CA GLU A 43 0.86 14.14 -1.45
C GLU A 43 -0.33 13.28 -1.02
N GLN A 44 -0.04 12.04 -0.65
CA GLN A 44 -1.05 11.10 -0.15
C GLN A 44 -1.64 11.52 1.19
N ASN A 45 -0.85 12.20 2.03
CA ASN A 45 -1.22 12.52 3.40
C ASN A 45 -1.75 13.96 3.50
N ASN A 46 -2.93 14.20 2.95
CA ASN A 46 -3.58 15.50 2.98
C ASN A 46 -4.89 15.45 3.78
N SER A 47 -5.49 16.62 4.05
CA SER A 47 -6.72 16.71 4.83
C SER A 47 -7.89 15.96 4.19
N TRP A 48 -7.99 15.99 2.86
CA TRP A 48 -9.05 15.29 2.13
C TRP A 48 -8.89 13.77 2.21
N SER A 49 -7.69 13.24 2.00
CA SER A 49 -7.45 11.79 2.10
C SER A 49 -7.68 11.25 3.51
N ARG A 50 -7.28 11.99 4.55
CA ARG A 50 -7.59 11.61 5.95
C ARG A 50 -9.09 11.51 6.19
N SER A 51 -9.86 12.44 5.61
CA SER A 51 -11.30 12.52 5.82
C SER A 51 -12.10 11.39 5.17
N ILE A 52 -11.59 10.79 4.10
CA ILE A 52 -12.30 9.74 3.33
C ILE A 52 -11.81 8.33 3.64
N LEU A 53 -10.67 8.19 4.31
CA LEU A 53 -10.15 6.89 4.70
C LEU A 53 -10.86 6.39 5.96
N SER A 54 -11.04 5.07 6.04
CA SER A 54 -11.50 4.43 7.26
C SER A 54 -10.49 4.58 8.39
N THR A 55 -10.96 4.54 9.63
CA THR A 55 -10.09 4.60 10.81
C THR A 55 -9.02 3.49 10.78
N ASP A 56 -9.39 2.31 10.30
CA ASP A 56 -8.48 1.17 10.17
C ASP A 56 -7.46 1.37 9.04
N ALA A 57 -7.81 2.09 7.97
CA ALA A 57 -6.92 2.36 6.84
C ALA A 57 -5.93 3.51 7.10
N GLN A 58 -6.02 4.24 8.22
CA GLN A 58 -5.09 5.35 8.49
C GLN A 58 -3.61 4.91 8.50
N HIS A 59 -3.33 3.66 8.85
CA HIS A 59 -1.96 3.11 8.86
C HIS A 59 -1.28 3.09 7.48
N ILE A 60 -2.04 3.14 6.38
CA ILE A 60 -1.46 3.19 5.02
C ILE A 60 -0.95 4.60 4.66
N MET A 61 -1.34 5.60 5.45
CA MET A 61 -0.86 6.99 5.34
C MET A 61 0.54 7.09 5.93
N GLY A 62 1.56 7.04 5.08
CA GLY A 62 2.94 7.01 5.55
C GLY A 62 3.98 7.14 4.45
N LYS A 63 5.15 7.64 4.88
CA LYS A 63 6.37 8.18 4.22
C LYS A 63 6.77 7.82 2.78
N MET A 64 6.20 6.79 2.16
CA MET A 64 6.57 6.37 0.81
C MET A 64 5.49 6.73 -0.19
N ASP A 65 5.92 7.32 -1.31
CA ASP A 65 5.07 7.80 -2.40
C ASP A 65 4.17 6.71 -3.00
N MET A 66 3.14 7.13 -3.74
CA MET A 66 2.11 6.24 -4.24
C MET A 66 2.70 5.39 -5.35
N MET A 67 2.92 4.11 -5.06
CA MET A 67 3.43 3.16 -6.04
C MET A 67 2.27 2.32 -6.59
N PHE A 68 2.11 2.35 -7.91
CA PHE A 68 1.05 1.62 -8.64
C PHE A 68 1.46 0.20 -9.03
N TYR A 69 2.66 -0.25 -8.63
CA TYR A 69 3.12 -1.61 -8.87
C TYR A 69 2.26 -2.63 -8.12
N VAL A 70 1.82 -3.67 -8.82
CA VAL A 70 1.07 -4.78 -8.24
C VAL A 70 2.05 -5.75 -7.59
N SER A 71 2.25 -5.60 -6.28
CA SER A 71 3.16 -6.48 -5.52
C SER A 71 2.57 -7.88 -5.33
N ALA A 72 3.42 -8.91 -5.27
CA ALA A 72 3.02 -10.28 -4.96
C ALA A 72 2.68 -10.51 -3.47
N SER A 73 2.42 -9.44 -2.70
CA SER A 73 2.09 -9.53 -1.28
C SER A 73 0.70 -10.15 -1.09
N LEU A 74 0.65 -11.44 -0.74
CA LEU A 74 -0.58 -12.21 -0.57
C LEU A 74 -1.49 -11.74 0.59
N HIS A 75 -0.96 -10.97 1.55
CA HIS A 75 -1.68 -10.62 2.78
C HIS A 75 -1.97 -9.14 2.95
N LYS A 76 -1.58 -8.30 1.98
CA LYS A 76 -1.80 -6.85 2.07
C LYS A 76 -2.30 -6.33 0.74
N VAL A 77 -3.45 -5.66 0.80
CA VAL A 77 -3.98 -4.92 -0.35
C VAL A 77 -3.02 -3.76 -0.65
N ASN A 78 -2.72 -3.55 -1.94
CA ASN A 78 -1.84 -2.45 -2.35
C ASN A 78 -2.49 -1.11 -1.99
N LYS A 79 -1.68 -0.13 -1.56
CA LYS A 79 -2.19 1.18 -1.13
C LYS A 79 -3.12 1.85 -2.16
N PRO A 80 -2.79 1.90 -3.48
CA PRO A 80 -3.66 2.53 -4.46
C PRO A 80 -5.05 1.88 -4.53
N THR A 81 -5.14 0.57 -4.37
CA THR A 81 -6.41 -0.17 -4.36
C THR A 81 -7.29 0.28 -3.19
N VAL A 82 -6.72 0.44 -2.00
CA VAL A 82 -7.44 0.95 -0.83
C VAL A 82 -7.92 2.38 -1.07
N PHE A 83 -7.06 3.26 -1.58
CA PHE A 83 -7.43 4.65 -1.91
C PHE A 83 -8.55 4.71 -2.93
N VAL A 84 -8.46 3.95 -4.03
CA VAL A 84 -9.50 3.91 -5.07
C VAL A 84 -10.82 3.41 -4.51
N GLN A 85 -10.81 2.35 -3.68
CA GLN A 85 -12.02 1.85 -3.02
C GLN A 85 -12.70 2.94 -2.18
N HIS A 86 -11.94 3.64 -1.33
CA HIS A 86 -12.49 4.66 -0.44
C HIS A 86 -12.95 5.91 -1.19
N ILE A 87 -12.22 6.33 -2.22
CA ILE A 87 -12.63 7.45 -3.08
C ILE A 87 -13.94 7.09 -3.80
N LEU A 88 -14.02 5.90 -4.39
CA LEU A 88 -15.21 5.46 -5.12
C LEU A 88 -16.39 5.33 -4.15
N ALA A 89 -16.20 4.72 -2.98
CA ALA A 89 -17.20 4.63 -1.95
C ALA A 89 -17.69 6.01 -1.49
N ASN A 90 -16.80 7.00 -1.38
CA ASN A 90 -17.19 8.36 -0.99
C ASN A 90 -17.96 9.11 -2.11
N VAL A 91 -17.73 8.79 -3.38
CA VAL A 91 -18.46 9.39 -4.52
C VAL A 91 -19.83 8.75 -4.70
N THR A 92 -19.91 7.43 -4.62
CA THR A 92 -21.12 6.68 -4.95
C THR A 92 -21.94 6.29 -3.72
N GLY A 93 -21.33 6.32 -2.55
CA GLY A 93 -21.94 5.89 -1.30
C GLY A 93 -22.75 6.97 -0.60
N THR A 94 -23.51 6.53 0.38
CA THR A 94 -24.40 7.36 1.20
C THR A 94 -24.01 7.24 2.65
N ALA A 95 -23.83 8.37 3.33
CA ALA A 95 -23.62 8.39 4.78
C ALA A 95 -24.89 7.91 5.51
N THR A 96 -24.69 7.06 6.52
CA THR A 96 -25.76 6.46 7.32
C THR A 96 -25.65 6.88 8.78
N ASN A 97 -26.76 6.79 9.52
CA ASN A 97 -26.84 7.13 10.94
C ASN A 97 -26.49 5.94 11.86
N LEU A 98 -25.69 4.99 11.38
CA LEU A 98 -25.28 3.82 12.15
C LEU A 98 -24.12 4.16 13.09
N THR A 99 -24.06 3.48 14.23
CA THR A 99 -22.92 3.53 15.16
C THR A 99 -21.74 2.71 14.63
N GLU A 100 -20.55 2.88 15.22
CA GLU A 100 -19.35 2.13 14.81
C GLU A 100 -19.59 0.61 14.89
N GLU A 101 -20.22 0.17 15.98
CA GLU A 101 -20.49 -1.24 16.22
C GLU A 101 -21.49 -1.83 15.23
N GLU A 102 -22.52 -1.09 14.85
CA GLU A 102 -23.46 -1.51 13.80
C GLU A 102 -22.80 -1.48 12.42
N CYS A 103 -21.91 -0.52 12.17
CA CYS A 103 -21.18 -0.41 10.92
C CYS A 103 -20.23 -1.60 10.72
N ARG A 104 -19.53 -2.03 11.77
CA ARG A 104 -18.56 -3.15 11.71
C ARG A 104 -19.22 -4.52 11.71
N ASN A 105 -20.31 -4.69 12.47
CA ASN A 105 -20.95 -6.00 12.64
C ASN A 105 -22.10 -6.20 11.64
N ALA A 106 -21.90 -7.07 10.65
CA ALA A 106 -22.89 -7.36 9.61
C ALA A 106 -24.25 -7.84 10.18
N ASP A 107 -24.24 -8.58 11.29
CA ASP A 107 -25.46 -9.11 11.92
C ASP A 107 -26.33 -8.05 12.59
N LYS A 108 -25.75 -6.88 12.89
CA LYS A 108 -26.47 -5.74 13.50
C LYS A 108 -26.99 -4.77 12.44
N ARG A 109 -26.71 -5.02 11.16
CA ARG A 109 -27.15 -4.17 10.04
C ARG A 109 -28.58 -4.51 9.64
N PRO A 110 -29.31 -3.58 9.00
CA PRO A 110 -30.60 -3.89 8.39
C PRO A 110 -30.45 -5.06 7.39
N GLU A 111 -31.31 -6.07 7.52
CA GLU A 111 -31.22 -7.33 6.75
C GLU A 111 -31.21 -7.09 5.24
N GLN A 112 -31.96 -6.09 4.76
CA GLN A 112 -32.06 -5.70 3.35
C GLN A 112 -30.74 -5.16 2.77
N ASP A 113 -29.91 -4.54 3.61
CA ASP A 113 -28.67 -3.90 3.17
C ASP A 113 -27.45 -4.79 3.37
N ARG A 114 -27.57 -5.87 4.16
CA ARG A 114 -26.43 -6.71 4.59
C ARG A 114 -25.67 -7.34 3.42
N ASP A 115 -26.41 -7.86 2.43
CA ASP A 115 -25.84 -8.64 1.33
C ASP A 115 -25.63 -7.79 0.06
N LEU A 116 -26.24 -6.59 -0.01
CA LEU A 116 -26.20 -5.71 -1.18
C LEU A 116 -25.11 -4.63 -1.10
N TYR A 117 -24.76 -4.19 0.12
CA TYR A 117 -23.86 -3.07 0.32
C TYR A 117 -22.69 -3.41 1.25
N GLU A 118 -21.57 -2.76 0.97
CA GLU A 118 -20.41 -2.73 1.84
C GLU A 118 -20.43 -1.46 2.71
N PHE A 119 -20.07 -1.62 3.97
CA PHE A 119 -20.09 -0.55 4.97
C PHE A 119 -18.68 -0.25 5.45
N LEU A 120 -18.29 1.02 5.40
CA LEU A 120 -16.98 1.49 5.82
C LEU A 120 -17.14 2.52 6.94
N TRP A 121 -16.40 2.34 8.03
CA TRP A 121 -16.35 3.33 9.12
C TRP A 121 -15.30 4.40 8.81
N ILE A 122 -15.76 5.55 8.32
CA ILE A 122 -14.93 6.64 7.80
C ILE A 122 -14.61 7.64 8.90
N GLN A 123 -13.38 8.16 8.93
CA GLN A 123 -12.95 9.12 9.96
C GLN A 123 -13.67 10.47 9.86
N GLY A 124 -13.96 10.93 8.64
CA GLY A 124 -14.63 12.21 8.41
C GLY A 124 -13.71 13.42 8.57
N TRP A 125 -14.29 14.60 8.38
CA TRP A 125 -13.54 15.87 8.47
C TRP A 125 -13.25 16.24 9.92
N GLU A 126 -12.11 16.89 10.13
CA GLU A 126 -11.75 17.53 11.39
C GLU A 126 -12.58 18.82 11.53
N LEU A 127 -13.39 18.94 12.59
CA LEU A 127 -14.16 20.16 12.86
C LEU A 127 -13.27 21.19 13.55
N GLU A 128 -13.41 22.46 13.19
CA GLU A 128 -12.59 23.58 13.68
C GLU A 128 -12.54 23.74 15.21
N ASN A 129 -13.47 23.12 15.95
CA ASN A 129 -13.58 23.21 17.41
C ASN A 129 -13.53 21.85 18.13
N ALA A 130 -13.23 20.76 17.41
CA ALA A 130 -13.21 19.41 17.99
C ALA A 130 -11.80 18.84 18.00
N THR A 131 -11.42 18.20 19.11
CA THR A 131 -10.13 17.49 19.23
C THR A 131 -10.08 16.22 18.38
N GLU A 132 -11.24 15.69 17.98
CA GLU A 132 -11.37 14.47 17.21
C GLU A 132 -12.34 14.66 16.04
N PRO A 133 -12.03 14.11 14.85
CA PRO A 133 -12.91 14.17 13.69
C PRO A 133 -14.17 13.33 13.91
N LYS A 134 -15.28 13.77 13.33
CA LYS A 134 -16.57 13.08 13.48
C LYS A 134 -16.64 11.91 12.49
N ALA A 135 -16.36 10.71 13.00
CA ALA A 135 -16.49 9.48 12.24
C ALA A 135 -17.95 9.16 11.90
N TYR A 136 -18.17 8.49 10.77
CA TYR A 136 -19.50 8.08 10.32
C TYR A 136 -19.43 6.80 9.48
N CYS A 137 -20.57 6.09 9.39
CA CYS A 137 -20.68 4.88 8.59
C CYS A 137 -21.12 5.20 7.16
N LEU A 138 -20.32 4.80 6.18
CA LEU A 138 -20.58 4.97 4.76
C LEU A 138 -21.08 3.67 4.15
N ARG A 139 -22.27 3.70 3.56
CA ARG A 139 -22.85 2.58 2.81
C ARG A 139 -22.57 2.76 1.32
N SER A 140 -21.96 1.77 0.67
CA SER A 140 -21.64 1.84 -0.76
C SER A 140 -21.74 0.46 -1.43
N SER A 141 -21.90 0.43 -2.75
CA SER A 141 -21.88 -0.80 -3.55
C SER A 141 -20.48 -1.15 -4.08
N VAL A 142 -19.42 -0.70 -3.38
CA VAL A 142 -18.04 -0.81 -3.83
C VAL A 142 -17.36 -1.96 -3.10
N TRP A 143 -17.02 -3.00 -3.86
CA TRP A 143 -16.42 -4.23 -3.35
C TRP A 143 -15.01 -4.44 -3.91
N LEU A 144 -14.16 -5.12 -3.15
CA LEU A 144 -12.89 -5.62 -3.66
C LEU A 144 -13.06 -7.03 -4.22
N SER A 145 -12.61 -7.24 -5.46
CA SER A 145 -12.50 -8.56 -6.06
C SER A 145 -11.04 -8.97 -6.18
N LYS A 146 -10.78 -10.26 -6.02
CA LYS A 146 -9.43 -10.82 -6.12
C LYS A 146 -9.00 -10.89 -7.58
N ALA A 147 -8.01 -10.09 -7.95
CA ALA A 147 -7.40 -10.13 -9.28
C ALA A 147 -6.15 -11.02 -9.28
N VAL A 148 -6.34 -12.32 -9.49
CA VAL A 148 -5.25 -13.29 -9.70
C VAL A 148 -5.49 -13.99 -11.04
N SER A 149 -4.42 -14.26 -11.78
CA SER A 149 -4.54 -14.91 -13.09
C SER A 149 -5.16 -16.31 -12.96
N PRO A 150 -6.12 -16.68 -13.82
CA PRO A 150 -6.71 -18.02 -13.84
C PRO A 150 -5.69 -19.15 -14.03
N ALA A 151 -4.54 -18.87 -14.67
CA ALA A 151 -3.43 -19.84 -14.76
C ALA A 151 -3.07 -20.44 -13.40
N PHE A 152 -3.09 -19.64 -12.34
CA PHE A 152 -2.74 -20.09 -10.99
C PHE A 152 -3.89 -20.85 -10.31
N GLU A 153 -5.14 -20.57 -10.66
CA GLU A 153 -6.31 -21.28 -10.14
C GLU A 153 -6.44 -22.66 -10.79
N LEU A 154 -6.21 -22.73 -12.12
CA LEU A 154 -6.21 -23.95 -12.91
C LEU A 154 -4.91 -24.77 -12.76
N LYS A 155 -3.87 -24.18 -12.14
CA LYS A 155 -2.51 -24.74 -12.02
C LYS A 155 -1.83 -25.00 -13.38
N ASP A 156 -2.22 -24.26 -14.40
CA ASP A 156 -1.58 -24.28 -15.72
C ASP A 156 -0.49 -23.20 -15.78
N TRP A 157 0.69 -23.51 -15.24
CA TRP A 157 1.80 -22.55 -15.14
C TRP A 157 2.52 -22.29 -16.47
N ALA A 158 2.26 -23.11 -17.49
CA ALA A 158 2.82 -22.96 -18.83
C ALA A 158 1.80 -22.37 -19.82
N SER A 159 0.67 -21.86 -19.31
CA SER A 159 -0.39 -21.28 -20.14
C SER A 159 0.15 -20.17 -21.04
N THR A 160 -0.20 -20.24 -22.31
CA THR A 160 0.03 -19.16 -23.28
C THR A 160 -1.15 -18.19 -23.35
N GLU A 161 -2.30 -18.56 -22.79
CA GLU A 161 -3.53 -17.77 -22.79
C GLU A 161 -3.62 -16.87 -21.55
N TYR A 162 -3.33 -17.43 -20.37
CA TYR A 162 -3.41 -16.71 -19.11
C TYR A 162 -2.04 -16.21 -18.65
N SER A 163 -2.03 -15.05 -17.99
CA SER A 163 -0.81 -14.43 -17.44
C SER A 163 -0.14 -15.34 -16.39
N THR A 164 1.16 -15.59 -16.53
CA THR A 164 1.94 -16.43 -15.60
C THR A 164 3.02 -15.65 -14.86
N TRP A 165 2.92 -14.31 -14.84
CA TRP A 165 3.89 -13.43 -14.16
C TRP A 165 3.94 -13.72 -12.65
N THR A 166 5.15 -13.92 -12.14
CA THR A 166 5.43 -14.13 -10.72
C THR A 166 6.58 -13.25 -10.27
N GLU A 167 6.54 -12.83 -9.00
CA GLU A 167 7.61 -12.05 -8.39
C GLU A 167 8.51 -12.95 -7.53
N SER A 168 9.82 -12.89 -7.76
CA SER A 168 10.79 -13.61 -6.95
C SER A 168 10.79 -13.11 -5.50
N ARG A 169 10.94 -14.03 -4.53
CA ARG A 169 10.99 -13.69 -3.10
C ARG A 169 12.43 -13.56 -2.63
N TRP A 170 12.78 -12.39 -2.10
CA TRP A 170 14.12 -12.08 -1.57
C TRP A 170 14.07 -11.91 -0.05
N LYS A 171 15.11 -12.36 0.69
CA LYS A 171 15.18 -12.20 2.16
C LYS A 171 15.54 -10.78 2.60
N GLY A 172 16.25 -10.04 1.75
CA GLY A 172 16.65 -8.66 1.99
C GLY A 172 17.52 -8.16 0.84
N PHE A 173 17.34 -6.91 0.46
CA PHE A 173 18.19 -6.24 -0.52
C PHE A 173 18.94 -5.12 0.18
N SER A 174 20.26 -5.16 0.13
CA SER A 174 21.12 -4.12 0.71
C SER A 174 22.28 -3.86 -0.22
N ALA A 175 22.50 -2.59 -0.51
CA ALA A 175 23.69 -2.12 -1.19
C ALA A 175 24.58 -1.39 -0.18
N ARG A 176 25.88 -1.66 -0.23
CA ARG A 176 26.87 -0.94 0.59
C ARG A 176 28.07 -0.56 -0.25
N ILE A 177 28.57 0.64 -0.02
CA ILE A 177 29.80 1.14 -0.63
C ILE A 177 30.91 1.02 0.41
N PHE A 178 32.04 0.43 0.03
CA PHE A 178 33.21 0.31 0.89
C PHE A 178 34.48 0.39 0.05
N LEU A 179 35.54 0.92 0.63
CA LEU A 179 36.87 0.90 0.02
C LEU A 179 37.45 -0.49 0.16
N VAL A 180 37.97 -1.03 -0.94
CA VAL A 180 38.66 -2.31 -0.98
C VAL A 180 40.15 -2.05 -1.06
N ALA A 181 40.92 -2.63 -0.14
CA ALA A 181 42.37 -2.55 -0.18
C ALA A 181 42.93 -3.24 -1.45
N SER A 182 44.11 -2.82 -1.89
CA SER A 182 44.77 -3.48 -3.02
C SER A 182 45.02 -4.96 -2.72
N ARG A 183 44.77 -5.84 -3.69
CA ARG A 183 45.02 -7.30 -3.57
C ARG A 183 46.46 -7.65 -3.20
N LYS A 184 47.42 -6.74 -3.46
CA LYS A 184 48.83 -6.93 -3.07
C LYS A 184 49.08 -6.73 -1.57
N LEU A 185 48.20 -6.00 -0.88
CA LEU A 185 48.36 -5.67 0.54
C LEU A 185 47.83 -6.79 1.45
N GLU A 186 46.80 -7.51 1.01
CA GLU A 186 46.23 -8.66 1.74
C GLU A 186 47.28 -9.72 2.17
N PRO A 187 48.16 -10.22 1.29
CA PRO A 187 49.16 -11.20 1.70
C PRO A 187 50.22 -10.61 2.64
N VAL A 188 50.57 -9.33 2.47
CA VAL A 188 51.56 -8.63 3.33
C VAL A 188 51.03 -8.50 4.75
N VAL A 189 49.78 -8.05 4.90
CA VAL A 189 49.12 -7.94 6.22
C VAL A 189 48.99 -9.31 6.88
N LYS A 190 48.56 -10.33 6.13
CA LYS A 190 48.43 -11.69 6.66
C LYS A 190 49.79 -12.27 7.11
N ALA A 191 50.86 -12.01 6.36
CA ALA A 191 52.21 -12.44 6.72
C ALA A 191 52.71 -11.72 7.97
N SER A 192 52.50 -10.39 8.08
CA SER A 192 52.89 -9.61 9.26
C SER A 192 52.22 -10.13 10.53
N ILE A 193 50.90 -10.33 10.50
CA ILE A 193 50.13 -10.85 11.65
C ILE A 193 50.65 -12.24 12.07
N ARG A 194 50.95 -13.11 11.09
CA ARG A 194 51.46 -14.45 11.37
C ARG A 194 52.85 -14.41 12.02
N SER A 195 53.75 -13.57 11.53
CA SER A 195 55.09 -13.40 12.09
C SER A 195 55.03 -12.89 13.53
N ASP A 196 54.22 -11.86 13.80
CA ASP A 196 54.07 -11.32 15.16
C ASP A 196 53.51 -12.35 16.15
N LEU A 197 52.57 -13.20 15.71
CA LEU A 197 52.02 -14.26 16.55
C LEU A 197 53.08 -15.34 16.86
N VAL A 198 53.93 -15.70 15.89
CA VAL A 198 55.02 -16.65 16.10
C VAL A 198 56.05 -16.06 17.06
N VAL A 199 56.46 -14.81 16.85
CA VAL A 199 57.42 -14.11 17.71
C VAL A 199 56.89 -14.03 19.14
N ARG A 200 55.62 -13.67 19.34
CA ARG A 200 55.00 -13.68 20.68
C ARG A 200 54.94 -15.07 21.31
N ARG A 201 54.59 -16.12 20.55
CA ARG A 201 54.60 -17.50 21.08
C ARG A 201 55.99 -17.95 21.49
N VAL A 202 57.01 -17.62 20.71
CA VAL A 202 58.41 -17.94 21.04
C VAL A 202 58.84 -17.16 22.29
N MET A 203 58.54 -15.87 22.39
CA MET A 203 58.87 -15.07 23.57
C MET A 203 58.20 -15.58 24.85
N ILE A 204 56.92 -15.95 24.78
CA ILE A 204 56.19 -16.55 25.92
C ILE A 204 56.77 -17.92 26.31
N ALA A 205 57.17 -18.73 25.32
CA ALA A 205 57.83 -20.02 25.59
C ALA A 205 59.22 -19.85 26.24
N THR A 206 59.91 -18.73 25.99
CA THR A 206 61.20 -18.40 26.62
C THR A 206 61.08 -17.72 27.98
N GLU A 207 59.92 -17.14 28.32
CA GLU A 207 59.65 -16.51 29.63
C GLU A 207 59.00 -17.45 30.65
N LEU A 208 58.54 -18.64 30.24
CA LEU A 208 58.15 -19.69 31.19
C LEU A 208 59.41 -20.15 31.93
N PRO A 209 59.50 -19.94 33.26
CA PRO A 209 60.67 -20.40 34.01
C PRO A 209 60.75 -21.91 33.87
N THR A 210 61.91 -22.39 33.44
CA THR A 210 62.36 -23.76 33.66
C THR A 210 62.52 -23.97 35.17
N ASN A 211 61.41 -24.00 35.91
CA ASN A 211 61.37 -24.52 37.26
C ASN A 211 61.43 -26.04 37.13
N GLY A 212 62.65 -26.55 37.03
CA GLY A 212 62.95 -27.97 37.04
C GLY A 212 64.29 -28.19 37.73
N CYS A 213 64.18 -28.65 38.97
CA CYS A 213 65.01 -29.68 39.62
C CYS A 213 66.53 -29.47 39.72
#